data_AF-A0A939ZKM3-F1
#
_entry.id   AF-A0A939ZKM3-F1
#
_cell.length_a   1.000
_cell.length_b   1.000
_cell.length_c   1.000
_cell.angle_alpha   90.00
_cell.angle_beta   90.00
_cell.angle_gamma   90.00
#
_symmetry.space_group_name_H-M   'P 1'
#
loop_
_entity.id
_entity.type
_entity.pdbx_description
1 polymer ?
#
loop_
_entity_poly.entity_id
_entity_poly.type
_entity_poly.pdbx_seq_one_letter_code
_entity_poly.pdbx_strand_id
1 'polypeptide(L)'
;MISFESDYITGAHPDILNKLAETNLESLPGYGADKYCESAKLKIAAACCRNVDVELLTGGTQTNAIVIAALLKDYEGVIAAQT
;
A
#
# COMPACT_ATOMS: atom_id res chain seq x y z
N MET A 1 9.02 -16.18 23.24
CA MET A 1 8.94 -14.87 23.91
C MET A 1 8.21 -13.94 22.96
N ILE A 2 7.21 -13.17 23.42
CA ILE A 2 6.53 -12.18 22.58
C ILE A 2 7.43 -10.96 22.50
N SER A 3 7.79 -10.51 21.29
CA SER A 3 8.54 -9.26 21.09
C SER A 3 7.57 -8.07 21.02
N PHE A 4 8.00 -6.92 21.55
CA PHE A 4 7.25 -5.66 21.60
C PHE A 4 8.01 -4.51 20.89
N GLU A 5 8.94 -4.83 19.99
CA GLU A 5 9.80 -3.84 19.31
C GLU A 5 9.05 -2.98 18.29
N SER A 6 8.28 -3.61 17.39
CA SER A 6 7.36 -2.94 16.46
C SER A 6 6.30 -3.91 15.93
N ASP A 7 5.35 -3.40 15.16
CA ASP A 7 4.25 -4.15 14.54
C ASP A 7 4.62 -4.85 13.21
N TYR A 8 5.76 -4.51 12.61
CA TYR A 8 6.28 -5.13 11.38
C TYR A 8 7.48 -6.07 11.63
N ILE A 9 7.66 -6.57 12.85
CA ILE A 9 8.70 -7.57 13.19
C ILE A 9 8.30 -9.01 12.86
N THR A 10 7.04 -9.23 12.47
CA THR A 10 6.51 -10.54 12.07
C THR A 10 6.11 -10.50 10.60
N GLY A 11 6.11 -11.66 9.94
CA GLY A 11 5.64 -11.78 8.55
C GLY A 11 4.14 -11.52 8.38
N ALA A 12 3.61 -11.86 7.21
CA ALA A 12 2.22 -11.61 6.85
C ALA A 12 1.24 -12.58 7.55
N HIS A 13 -0.05 -12.18 7.58
CA HIS A 13 -1.14 -13.05 8.00
C HIS A 13 -1.16 -14.36 7.17
N PRO A 14 -1.45 -15.55 7.77
CA PRO A 14 -1.42 -16.83 7.06
C PRO A 14 -2.24 -16.87 5.77
N ASP A 15 -3.41 -16.22 5.74
CA ASP A 15 -4.26 -16.18 4.54
C ASP A 15 -3.60 -15.45 3.35
N ILE A 16 -2.75 -14.44 3.62
CA ILE A 16 -1.98 -13.77 2.57
C ILE A 16 -0.93 -14.73 2.00
N LEU A 17 -0.22 -15.46 2.87
CA LEU A 17 0.79 -16.44 2.46
C LEU A 17 0.17 -17.58 1.65
N ASN A 18 -0.97 -18.10 2.11
CA ASN A 18 -1.72 -19.13 1.40
C ASN A 18 -2.14 -18.62 0.02
N LYS A 19 -2.66 -17.39 -0.06
CA LYS A 19 -3.12 -16.85 -1.34
C LYS A 19 -1.97 -16.64 -2.32
N LEU A 20 -0.83 -16.13 -1.85
CA LEU A 20 0.38 -15.99 -2.65
C LEU A 20 0.84 -17.34 -3.21
N ALA A 21 0.82 -18.39 -2.38
CA ALA A 21 1.18 -19.74 -2.82
C ALA A 21 0.21 -20.29 -3.88
N GLU A 22 -1.11 -20.12 -3.70
CA GLU A 22 -2.13 -20.53 -4.67
C GLU A 22 -1.93 -19.87 -6.04
N THR A 23 -1.58 -18.58 -6.06
CA THR A 23 -1.49 -17.80 -7.30
C THR A 23 -0.09 -17.76 -7.91
N ASN A 24 0.90 -18.42 -7.30
CA ASN A 24 2.32 -18.26 -7.64
C ASN A 24 2.69 -18.63 -9.10
N LEU A 25 1.95 -19.56 -9.71
CA LEU A 25 2.17 -19.99 -11.10
C LEU A 25 1.22 -19.31 -12.10
N GLU A 26 0.36 -18.42 -11.62
CA GLU A 26 -0.54 -17.65 -12.48
C GLU A 26 0.27 -16.55 -13.20
N SER A 27 0.21 -16.52 -14.53
CA SER A 27 0.83 -15.44 -15.30
C SER A 27 -0.09 -14.22 -15.34
N LEU A 28 0.40 -13.08 -14.85
CA LEU A 28 -0.35 -11.84 -14.75
C LEU A 28 0.43 -10.66 -15.35
N PRO A 29 -0.27 -9.63 -15.85
CA PRO A 29 0.39 -8.40 -16.28
C PRO A 29 1.05 -7.68 -15.10
N GLY A 30 2.18 -7.02 -15.35
CA GLY A 30 2.90 -6.25 -14.33
C GLY A 30 2.31 -4.87 -14.05
N TYR A 31 3.03 -4.08 -13.24
CA TYR A 31 2.73 -2.67 -12.93
C TYR A 31 1.32 -2.41 -12.38
N GLY A 32 0.77 -3.38 -11.63
CA GLY A 32 -0.55 -3.25 -10.99
C GLY A 32 -1.74 -3.29 -11.96
N ALA A 33 -1.52 -3.74 -13.19
CA ALA A 33 -2.57 -3.92 -14.20
C ALA A 33 -3.30 -5.27 -14.08
N ASP A 34 -3.02 -6.05 -13.05
CA ASP A 34 -3.65 -7.35 -12.82
C ASP A 34 -4.99 -7.24 -12.06
N LYS A 35 -5.76 -8.33 -12.14
CA LYS A 35 -7.10 -8.44 -11.54
C LYS A 35 -7.09 -8.34 -10.01
N TYR A 36 -6.00 -8.70 -9.33
CA TYR A 36 -5.92 -8.60 -7.86
C TYR A 36 -5.72 -7.15 -7.44
N CYS A 37 -4.86 -6.41 -8.14
CA CYS A 37 -4.69 -4.98 -7.94
C CYS A 37 -6.00 -4.22 -8.23
N GLU A 38 -6.68 -4.51 -9.35
CA GLU A 38 -7.99 -3.91 -9.66
C GLU A 38 -9.02 -4.20 -8.56
N SER A 39 -9.15 -5.47 -8.15
CA SER A 39 -10.07 -5.88 -7.08
C SER A 39 -9.75 -5.18 -5.75
N ALA A 40 -8.48 -5.02 -5.40
CA ALA A 40 -8.06 -4.32 -4.19
C ALA A 40 -8.42 -2.83 -4.25
N LYS A 41 -8.13 -2.16 -5.37
CA LYS A 41 -8.48 -0.75 -5.60
C LYS A 41 -9.99 -0.51 -5.44
N LEU A 42 -10.83 -1.36 -6.02
CA LEU A 42 -12.29 -1.27 -5.91
C LEU A 42 -12.78 -1.45 -4.47
N LYS A 43 -12.24 -2.41 -3.72
CA LYS A 43 -12.60 -2.64 -2.32
C LYS A 43 -12.23 -1.46 -1.44
N ILE A 44 -11.05 -0.88 -1.64
CA ILE A 44 -10.58 0.30 -0.91
C ILE A 44 -11.45 1.50 -1.24
N ALA A 45 -11.70 1.77 -2.53
CA ALA A 45 -12.56 2.87 -2.96
C ALA A 45 -13.98 2.78 -2.37
N ALA A 46 -14.56 1.58 -2.34
CA ALA A 46 -15.85 1.33 -1.72
C ALA A 46 -15.84 1.62 -0.21
N ALA A 47 -14.74 1.29 0.49
CA ALA A 47 -14.58 1.56 1.92
C ALA A 47 -14.38 3.05 2.23
N CYS A 48 -13.89 3.85 1.28
CA CYS A 48 -13.62 5.27 1.48
C CYS A 48 -14.87 6.17 1.53
N CYS A 49 -16.08 5.66 1.24
CA CYS A 49 -17.35 6.42 1.27
C CYS A 49 -17.38 7.71 0.41
N ARG A 50 -16.46 7.85 -0.55
CA ARG A 50 -16.38 8.94 -1.54
C ARG A 50 -15.70 8.43 -2.80
N ASN A 51 -15.86 9.15 -3.91
CA ASN A 51 -15.14 8.84 -5.13
C ASN A 51 -13.65 9.17 -4.94
N VAL A 52 -12.78 8.17 -5.08
CA VAL A 52 -11.34 8.27 -4.89
C VAL A 52 -10.61 7.45 -5.93
N ASP A 53 -9.48 7.96 -6.38
CA ASP A 53 -8.49 7.17 -7.11
C ASP A 53 -7.61 6.44 -6.09
N VAL A 54 -7.29 5.17 -6.38
CA VAL A 54 -6.49 4.32 -5.49
C VAL A 54 -5.24 3.87 -6.24
N GLU A 55 -4.07 4.20 -5.70
CA GLU A 55 -2.79 3.70 -6.16
C GLU A 55 -2.09 2.92 -5.06
N LEU A 56 -1.43 1.81 -5.44
CA LEU A 56 -0.79 0.88 -4.52
C LEU A 56 0.72 1.10 -4.53
N LEU A 57 1.30 1.30 -3.36
CA LEU A 57 2.73 1.50 -3.14
C LEU A 57 3.24 0.50 -2.11
N THR A 58 4.55 0.24 -2.10
CA THR A 58 5.14 -0.87 -1.32
C THR A 58 5.42 -0.52 0.15
N GLY A 59 5.53 0.77 0.50
CA GLY A 59 5.84 1.17 1.87
C GLY A 59 5.47 2.60 2.21
N GLY A 60 5.27 2.86 3.51
CA GLY A 60 4.78 4.16 4.01
C GLY A 60 5.69 5.34 3.71
N THR A 61 7.02 5.18 3.82
CA THR A 61 7.98 6.25 3.50
C THR A 61 7.88 6.68 2.03
N GLN A 62 7.76 5.71 1.12
CA GLN A 62 7.59 5.99 -0.31
C GLN A 62 6.26 6.70 -0.56
N THR A 63 5.16 6.23 0.04
CA THR A 63 3.85 6.86 -0.06
C THR A 63 3.88 8.32 0.37
N ASN A 64 4.43 8.62 1.55
CA ASN A 64 4.50 9.99 2.05
C ASN A 64 5.34 10.89 1.13
N ALA A 65 6.50 10.42 0.67
CA ALA A 65 7.36 11.19 -0.22
C ALA A 65 6.67 11.50 -1.56
N ILE A 66 6.00 10.51 -2.17
CA ILE A 66 5.29 10.68 -3.44
C ILE A 66 4.14 11.67 -3.30
N VAL A 67 3.33 11.55 -2.23
CA VAL A 67 2.20 12.46 -2.00
C VAL A 67 2.70 13.90 -1.82
N ILE A 68 3.75 14.11 -1.04
CA ILE A 68 4.32 15.44 -0.83
C ILE A 68 4.83 16.04 -2.15
N ALA A 69 5.61 15.27 -2.91
CA ALA A 69 6.16 15.71 -4.19
C ALA A 69 5.08 15.98 -5.24
N ALA A 70 3.96 15.24 -5.21
CA ALA A 70 2.85 15.45 -6.14
C ALA A 70 2.02 16.70 -5.82
N LEU A 71 1.95 17.08 -4.53
CA LEU A 71 1.12 18.20 -4.07
C LEU A 71 1.85 19.54 -4.05
N LEU A 72 3.18 19.54 -3.92
CA LEU A 72 3.98 20.74 -3.67
C LEU A 72 4.92 21.09 -4.83
N LYS A 73 5.28 22.37 -4.91
CA LYS A 73 6.44 22.85 -5.68
C LYS A 73 7.72 22.67 -4.87
N ASP A 74 8.85 22.67 -5.56
CA ASP A 74 10.19 22.47 -4.97
C ASP A 74 10.56 23.49 -3.88
N TYR A 75 9.86 24.63 -3.80
CA TYR A 75 10.06 25.69 -2.82
C TYR A 75 9.00 25.74 -1.71
N GLU A 76 8.00 24.86 -1.75
CA GLU A 76 6.97 24.75 -0.72
C GLU A 76 7.38 23.73 0.35
N GLY A 77 6.80 23.84 1.55
CA GLY A 77 7.14 23.01 2.70
C GLY A 77 5.93 22.30 3.30
N VAL A 78 6.20 21.19 4.00
CA VAL A 78 5.19 20.43 4.76
C VAL A 78 5.33 20.75 6.25
N ILE A 79 4.22 21.05 6.91
CA ILE A 79 4.18 21.18 8.37
C ILE A 79 4.06 19.78 8.97
N ALA A 80 4.96 19.42 9.87
CA ALA A 80 4.97 18.16 10.59
C ALA A 80 5.09 18.39 12.11
N ALA A 81 4.59 17.43 12.89
CA ALA A 81 4.80 17.43 14.33
C ALA A 81 6.29 17.18 14.66
N GLN A 82 6.75 17.71 15.78
CA GLN A 82 8.03 17.32 16.36
C GLN A 82 7.87 15.92 16.97
N THR A 83 8.68 14.98 16.51
CA THR A 83 8.70 13.58 16.95
C THR A 83 9.88 13.27 17.85
#